data_AF-A0A8X8BLC3-F1
#
_entry.id   AF-A0A8X8BLC3-F1
#
_cell.length_a   1.000
_cell.length_b   1.000
_cell.length_c   1.000
_cell.angle_alpha   90.00
_cell.angle_beta   90.00
_cell.angle_gamma   90.00
#
_symmetry.space_group_name_H-M   'P 1'
#
loop_
_entity.id
_entity.type
_entity.pdbx_description
1 polymer ?
#
loop_
_entity_poly.entity_id
_entity_poly.type
_entity_poly.pdbx_seq_one_letter_code
_entity_poly.pdbx_strand_id
1 'polypeptide(L)'
;MDKFGSSAARKEIAMIKIAAARMACKVVDCAIQVHGGGGVSQDFPLAQMYSLLRTLRIADGPDEVHLSAVTKMELRDQLKKFKAKI
;
A
#
# COMPACT_ATOMS: atom_id res chain seq x y z
N MET A 1 1.78 -22.00 -2.66
CA MET A 1 0.70 -21.28 -1.95
C MET A 1 0.97 -21.44 -0.45
N ASP A 2 0.77 -20.40 0.37
CA ASP A 2 0.90 -20.47 1.83
C ASP A 2 0.07 -21.63 2.41
N LYS A 3 0.55 -22.24 3.51
CA LYS A 3 -0.06 -23.28 4.34
C LYS A 3 -1.56 -23.05 4.63
N PHE A 4 -2.02 -21.79 4.71
CA PHE A 4 -3.42 -21.43 4.99
C PHE A 4 -4.15 -20.74 3.83
N GLY A 5 -3.46 -20.51 2.70
CA GLY A 5 -4.00 -19.81 1.53
C GLY A 5 -4.19 -18.30 1.71
N SER A 6 -4.22 -17.59 0.59
CA SER A 6 -4.33 -16.12 0.55
C SER A 6 -5.64 -15.57 1.13
N SER A 7 -6.68 -16.40 1.23
CA SER A 7 -7.96 -16.01 1.85
C SER A 7 -7.83 -15.74 3.35
N ALA A 8 -6.95 -16.48 4.06
CA ALA A 8 -6.75 -16.29 5.50
C ALA A 8 -6.00 -14.98 5.80
N ALA A 9 -5.07 -14.59 4.92
CA ALA A 9 -4.24 -13.38 5.06
C ALA A 9 -4.78 -12.17 4.27
N ARG A 10 -6.06 -12.20 3.87
CA ARG A 10 -6.63 -11.20 2.94
C ARG A 10 -6.53 -9.77 3.50
N LYS A 11 -6.71 -9.61 4.81
CA LYS A 11 -6.65 -8.31 5.48
C LYS A 11 -5.21 -7.77 5.47
N GLU A 12 -4.24 -8.62 5.80
CA GLU A 12 -2.81 -8.31 5.83
C GLU A 12 -2.30 -7.95 4.44
N ILE A 13 -2.70 -8.71 3.41
CA ILE A 13 -2.37 -8.43 2.01
C ILE A 13 -2.90 -7.06 1.56
N ALA A 14 -4.16 -6.74 1.89
CA ALA A 14 -4.73 -5.44 1.55
C ALA A 14 -4.01 -4.29 2.29
N MET A 15 -3.69 -4.47 3.58
CA MET A 15 -2.95 -3.48 4.37
C MET A 15 -1.56 -3.20 3.80
N ILE A 16 -0.78 -4.25 3.50
CA ILE A 16 0.59 -4.06 3.01
C ILE A 16 0.61 -3.43 1.61
N LYS A 17 -0.36 -3.77 0.74
CA LYS A 17 -0.49 -3.15 -0.59
C LYS A 17 -0.56 -1.62 -0.48
N ILE A 18 -1.40 -1.11 0.42
CA ILE A 18 -1.60 0.33 0.59
C ILE A 18 -0.34 0.96 1.19
N ALA A 19 0.17 0.38 2.27
CA ALA A 19 1.26 0.95 3.04
C ALA A 19 2.56 1.01 2.22
N ALA A 20 2.89 -0.08 1.53
CA ALA A 20 4.13 -0.20 0.76
C ALA A 20 4.17 0.81 -0.40
N ALA A 21 3.10 0.90 -1.20
CA ALA A 21 3.07 1.80 -2.36
C ALA A 21 3.17 3.28 -1.94
N ARG A 22 2.44 3.69 -0.90
CA ARG A 22 2.48 5.07 -0.38
C ARG A 22 3.86 5.43 0.19
N MET A 23 4.44 4.52 0.98
CA MET A 23 5.75 4.73 1.59
C MET A 23 6.84 4.82 0.51
N ALA A 24 6.83 3.90 -0.45
CA ALA A 24 7.82 3.89 -1.52
C ALA A 24 7.73 5.17 -2.38
N CYS A 25 6.53 5.62 -2.75
CA CYS A 25 6.34 6.91 -3.43
C CYS A 25 6.98 8.06 -2.65
N LYS A 26 6.74 8.13 -1.33
CA LYS A 26 7.30 9.19 -0.48
C LYS A 26 8.83 9.14 -0.43
N VAL A 27 9.41 7.95 -0.29
CA VAL A 27 10.87 7.80 -0.24
C VAL A 27 11.51 8.23 -1.57
N VAL A 28 10.94 7.81 -2.70
CA VAL A 28 11.45 8.22 -4.02
C VAL A 28 11.28 9.71 -4.26
N ASP A 29 10.16 10.31 -3.83
CA ASP A 29 9.95 11.75 -3.92
C ASP A 29 10.97 12.54 -3.08
N CYS A 30 11.28 12.08 -1.86
CA CYS A 30 12.37 12.65 -1.07
C CYS A 30 13.73 12.51 -1.79
N ALA A 31 13.99 11.38 -2.45
CA ALA A 31 15.21 11.18 -3.21
C ALA A 31 15.29 12.13 -4.42
N ILE A 32 14.18 12.33 -5.15
CA ILE A 32 14.08 13.32 -6.24
C ILE A 32 14.46 14.70 -5.71
N GLN A 33 13.87 15.11 -4.59
CA GLN A 33 14.12 16.42 -3.98
C GLN A 33 15.59 16.63 -3.60
N VAL A 34 16.27 15.61 -3.06
CA VAL A 34 17.70 15.66 -2.70
C VAL A 34 18.59 15.81 -3.93
N HIS A 35 18.21 15.22 -5.07
CA HIS A 35 18.97 15.31 -6.33
C HIS A 35 18.68 16.58 -7.14
N GLY A 36 17.77 17.44 -6.68
CA GLY A 36 17.40 18.68 -7.38
C GLY A 36 16.91 18.41 -8.80
N GLY A 37 17.37 19.22 -9.76
CA GLY A 37 17.00 19.04 -11.18
C GLY A 37 17.38 17.68 -11.76
N GLY A 38 18.44 17.04 -11.26
CA GLY A 38 18.83 15.70 -11.66
C GLY A 38 17.80 14.63 -11.24
N GLY A 39 17.07 14.86 -10.14
CA GLY A 39 16.05 13.92 -9.66
C GLY A 39 14.89 13.71 -10.64
N VAL A 40 14.64 14.70 -11.50
CA VAL A 40 13.59 14.65 -12.55
C VAL A 40 14.16 14.47 -13.96
N SER A 41 15.48 14.39 -14.11
CA SER A 41 16.15 14.17 -15.41
C SER A 41 16.27 12.68 -15.73
N GLN A 42 16.97 12.38 -16.82
CA GLN A 42 17.30 11.02 -17.27
C GLN A 42 18.65 10.54 -16.69
N ASP A 43 19.33 11.40 -15.92
CA ASP A 43 20.62 11.07 -15.29
C ASP A 43 20.43 10.08 -14.13
N PHE A 44 19.23 10.07 -13.51
CA PHE A 44 18.84 9.17 -12.45
C PHE A 44 17.52 8.47 -12.77
N PRO A 45 17.31 7.22 -12.32
CA PRO A 45 16.07 6.48 -12.59
C PRO A 45 14.88 6.94 -11.73
N LEU A 46 15.03 7.99 -10.92
CA LEU A 46 14.08 8.36 -9.86
C LEU A 46 12.71 8.75 -10.39
N ALA A 47 12.64 9.52 -11.49
CA ALA A 47 11.36 9.89 -12.11
C ALA A 47 10.57 8.66 -12.62
N GLN A 48 11.28 7.69 -13.23
CA GLN A 48 10.66 6.44 -13.69
C GLN A 48 10.18 5.59 -12.51
N MET A 49 11.00 5.48 -11.45
CA MET A 49 10.62 4.77 -10.23
C MET A 49 9.36 5.38 -9.59
N TYR A 50 9.27 6.71 -9.51
CA TYR A 50 8.10 7.39 -8.96
C TYR A 50 6.84 7.09 -9.76
N SER A 51 6.92 7.15 -11.10
CA SER A 51 5.81 6.82 -12.00
C SER A 51 5.33 5.37 -11.82
N LEU A 52 6.25 4.41 -11.73
CA LEU A 52 5.92 3.00 -11.51
C LEU A 52 5.23 2.78 -10.16
N LEU A 53 5.79 3.33 -9.08
CA LEU A 53 5.22 3.21 -7.73
C LEU A 53 3.85 3.90 -7.64
N ARG A 54 3.69 5.05 -8.31
CA ARG A 54 2.41 5.74 -8.38
C ARG A 54 1.36 4.89 -9.08
N THR A 55 1.75 4.11 -10.08
CA THR A 55 0.87 3.19 -10.80
C THR A 55 0.39 2.04 -9.90
N LEU A 56 1.24 1.54 -8.98
CA LEU A 56 0.87 0.48 -8.03
C LEU A 56 -0.24 0.90 -7.04
N ARG A 57 -0.49 2.20 -6.86
CA ARG A 57 -1.63 2.72 -6.10
C ARG A 57 -2.97 2.58 -6.83
N ILE A 58 -2.96 2.13 -8.08
CA ILE A 58 -4.13 1.92 -8.94
C ILE A 58 -4.19 0.45 -9.38
N ALA A 59 -3.06 -0.09 -9.84
CA ALA A 59 -2.93 -1.49 -10.27
C ALA A 59 -3.30 -2.45 -9.13
N ASP A 60 -3.90 -3.58 -9.46
CA ASP A 60 -4.40 -4.59 -8.52
C ASP A 60 -5.35 -4.03 -7.44
N GLY A 61 -6.14 -3.01 -7.82
CA GLY A 61 -7.15 -2.37 -6.99
C GLY A 61 -6.66 -1.05 -6.38
N PRO A 62 -7.36 0.07 -6.57
CA PRO A 62 -6.97 1.34 -5.97
C PRO A 62 -6.87 1.29 -4.44
N ASP A 63 -6.03 2.16 -3.85
CA ASP A 63 -5.85 2.26 -2.40
C ASP A 63 -7.18 2.32 -1.63
N GLU A 64 -8.15 3.08 -2.15
CA GLU A 64 -9.46 3.32 -1.52
C GLU A 64 -10.33 2.05 -1.46
N VAL A 65 -10.17 1.17 -2.46
CA VAL A 65 -10.87 -0.12 -2.50
C VAL A 65 -10.31 -1.05 -1.43
N HIS A 66 -8.98 -1.11 -1.30
CA HIS A 66 -8.32 -1.89 -0.25
C HIS A 66 -8.62 -1.33 1.14
N LEU A 67 -8.60 -0.01 1.33
CA LEU A 67 -8.96 0.64 2.60
C LEU A 67 -10.38 0.28 3.00
N SER A 68 -11.33 0.40 2.08
CA SER A 68 -12.74 0.03 2.32
C SER A 68 -12.89 -1.44 2.72
N ALA A 69 -12.14 -2.34 2.08
CA ALA A 69 -12.14 -3.76 2.41
C ALA A 69 -11.57 -4.02 3.82
N VAL A 70 -10.43 -3.40 4.16
CA VAL A 70 -9.81 -3.49 5.49
C VAL A 70 -10.75 -2.95 6.56
N THR A 71 -11.39 -1.80 6.35
CA THR A 71 -12.34 -1.22 7.32
C THR A 71 -13.51 -2.17 7.61
N LYS A 72 -14.08 -2.81 6.58
CA LYS A 72 -15.17 -3.79 6.78
C LYS A 72 -14.71 -5.01 7.58
N MET A 73 -13.49 -5.48 7.36
CA MET A 73 -12.91 -6.60 8.12
C MET A 73 -12.62 -6.20 9.57
N GLU A 74 -11.99 -5.05 9.77
CA GLU A 74 -11.68 -4.50 11.10
C GLU A 74 -12.95 -4.32 11.94
N LEU A 75 -14.02 -3.74 11.37
CA LEU A 75 -15.28 -3.56 12.09
C LEU A 75 -15.87 -4.91 12.55
N ARG A 76 -15.82 -5.95 11.72
CA ARG A 76 -16.28 -7.30 12.10
C ARG A 76 -15.43 -7.88 13.23
N ASP A 77 -14.12 -7.70 13.17
CA ASP A 77 -13.21 -8.19 14.21
C ASP A 77 -13.46 -7.48 15.55
N GLN A 78 -13.64 -6.15 15.52
CA GLN A 78 -13.97 -5.37 16.71
C GLN A 78 -15.34 -5.76 17.30
N LEU A 79 -16.36 -5.98 16.47
CA LEU A 79 -17.67 -6.45 16.94
C LEU A 79 -17.59 -7.83 17.60
N LYS A 80 -16.80 -8.76 17.04
CA LYS A 80 -16.56 -10.07 17.66
C LYS A 80 -15.86 -9.91 19.02
N LYS A 81 -14.82 -9.09 19.10
CA LYS A 81 -14.10 -8.81 20.35
C LYS A 81 -15.02 -8.18 21.40
N PHE A 82 -15.90 -7.26 21.00
CA PHE A 82 -16.87 -6.64 21.90
C PHE A 82 -17.87 -7.66 22.46
N LYS A 83 -18.47 -8.49 21.60
CA LYS A 83 -19.40 -9.54 22.03
C LYS A 83 -18.76 -10.60 22.93
N ALA A 84 -17.45 -10.85 22.80
CA ALA A 84 -16.75 -11.79 23.67
C ALA A 84 -16.39 -11.22 25.05
N LYS A 85 -16.54 -9.91 25.26
CA LYS A 85 -16.28 -9.22 26.54
C LYS A 85 -17.54 -9.06 27.40
N ILE A 86 -18.72 -9.20 26.81
CA ILE A 86 -20.03 -9.21 27.48
C ILE A 86 -20.38 -10.68 27.71
#